data_AF-A0A7H4MH67-F1
#
_entry.id   AF-A0A7H4MH67-F1
#
_cell.length_a   1.000
_cell.length_b   1.000
_cell.length_c   1.000
_cell.angle_alpha   90.00
_cell.angle_beta   90.00
_cell.angle_gamma   90.00
#
_symmetry.space_group_name_H-M   'P 1'
#
loop_
_entity.id
_entity.type
_entity.pdbx_description
1 polymer ?
#
loop_
_entity_poly.entity_id
_entity_poly.type
_entity_poly.pdbx_seq_one_letter_code
_entity_poly.pdbx_strand_id
1 'polypeptide(L)'
;MLASDKADLERLFRLLTQRIAFLTQGGPAPDTPNPRLPPMDSGILGAWIAPDNLTMTVSVGHSLFDERFGLADKAPKKLQPMTRFPNDSLDAALCHGDLLLQICANTQDTVIHALRDVIKHTPDLLSVRWKREGFISDSAARSKGKETPINLLGFKDGTANPPSHDSALMDKVVWVTADQDEPAWTVGGSYQAARIIQFHVEFWDRTPLKEQQTIFGRDKHSGAPLGMKNEHDTPDYSKDPGGEVIALDSHIRLANPRTPETQSSLMMRRGYSYSLGVTNAGQLDMGLLFVCYQHDLEKGFLTVQKRLNGEALEEYVKPIGGGYFFVLPGVVDEKHYLGESLLQA
;
A
#
# COMPACT_ATOMS: atom_id res chain seq x y z
N MET A 1 2.80 -12.03 15.19
CA MET A 1 3.44 -13.25 14.68
C MET A 1 3.43 -14.29 15.80
N LEU A 2 3.42 -15.58 15.48
CA LEU A 2 3.50 -16.68 16.46
C LEU A 2 4.88 -17.36 16.46
N ALA A 3 5.67 -17.20 15.39
CA ALA A 3 7.08 -17.60 15.35
C ALA A 3 7.83 -17.07 16.58
N SER A 4 8.56 -17.96 17.25
CA SER A 4 9.15 -17.70 18.57
C SER A 4 10.67 -17.50 18.54
N ASP A 5 11.33 -17.96 17.48
CA ASP A 5 12.77 -17.82 17.30
C ASP A 5 13.13 -17.62 15.81
N LYS A 6 14.43 -17.40 15.55
CA LYS A 6 14.95 -17.15 14.20
C LYS A 6 14.74 -18.34 13.25
N ALA A 7 14.74 -19.58 13.76
CA ALA A 7 14.54 -20.77 12.94
C ALA A 7 13.07 -20.91 12.49
N ASP A 8 12.12 -20.59 13.36
CA ASP A 8 10.70 -20.46 13.02
C ASP A 8 10.47 -19.35 11.98
N LEU A 9 11.16 -18.21 12.12
CA LEU A 9 11.06 -17.13 11.14
C LEU A 9 11.61 -17.54 9.76
N GLU A 10 12.74 -18.25 9.72
CA GLU A 10 13.27 -18.83 8.47
C GLU A 10 12.26 -19.80 7.84
N ARG A 11 11.70 -20.70 8.66
CA ARG A 11 10.67 -21.66 8.21
C ARG A 11 9.45 -20.94 7.64
N LEU A 12 8.99 -19.87 8.29
CA LEU A 12 7.90 -19.04 7.80
C LEU A 12 8.22 -18.43 6.43
N PHE A 13 9.39 -17.82 6.26
CA PHE A 13 9.75 -17.19 5.01
C PHE A 13 9.92 -18.18 3.85
N ARG A 14 10.53 -19.34 4.10
CA ARG A 14 10.61 -20.43 3.11
C ARG A 14 9.22 -20.92 2.71
N LEU A 15 8.34 -21.11 3.70
CA LEU A 15 6.97 -21.55 3.45
C LEU A 15 6.17 -20.51 2.65
N LEU A 16 6.23 -19.23 3.05
CA LEU A 16 5.58 -18.15 2.29
C LEU A 16 6.09 -18.09 0.85
N THR A 17 7.40 -18.23 0.64
CA THR A 17 8.00 -18.26 -0.71
C THR A 17 7.40 -19.39 -1.54
N GLN A 18 7.30 -20.59 -0.99
CA GLN A 18 6.70 -21.75 -1.67
C GLN A 18 5.22 -21.54 -2.00
N ARG A 19 4.43 -21.01 -1.04
CA ARG A 19 3.00 -20.74 -1.26
C ARG A 19 2.81 -19.65 -2.32
N ILE A 20 3.56 -18.56 -2.24
CA ILE A 20 3.50 -17.45 -3.20
C ILE A 20 3.86 -17.93 -4.60
N ALA A 21 4.94 -18.71 -4.75
CA ALA A 21 5.33 -19.27 -6.05
C ALA A 21 4.20 -20.11 -6.67
N PHE A 22 3.60 -21.02 -5.90
CA PHE A 22 2.49 -21.84 -6.40
C PHE A 22 1.25 -21.01 -6.75
N LEU A 23 0.78 -20.18 -5.80
CA LEU A 23 -0.47 -19.42 -5.97
C LEU A 23 -0.40 -18.41 -7.12
N THR A 24 0.76 -17.76 -7.31
CA THR A 24 0.92 -16.73 -8.36
C THR A 24 1.11 -17.31 -9.76
N GLN A 25 1.59 -18.55 -9.89
CA GLN A 25 1.67 -19.26 -11.18
C GLN A 25 0.41 -20.08 -11.48
N GLY A 26 -0.32 -20.50 -10.45
CA GLY A 26 -1.49 -21.35 -10.56
C GLY A 26 -1.15 -22.82 -10.83
N GLY A 27 -2.19 -23.66 -10.84
CA GLY A 27 -2.04 -25.10 -11.05
C GLY A 27 -3.26 -25.89 -10.57
N PRO A 28 -3.22 -27.23 -10.64
CA PRO A 28 -4.27 -28.07 -10.07
C PRO A 28 -4.37 -27.85 -8.57
N ALA A 29 -5.59 -27.75 -8.05
CA ALA A 29 -5.84 -27.67 -6.62
C ALA A 29 -5.29 -28.95 -5.94
N PRO A 30 -4.52 -28.85 -4.85
CA PRO A 30 -3.97 -30.01 -4.17
C PRO A 30 -5.04 -31.04 -3.76
N ASP A 31 -4.86 -32.28 -4.21
CA ASP A 31 -5.74 -33.39 -3.84
C ASP A 31 -5.67 -33.68 -2.34
N THR A 32 -6.75 -34.25 -1.81
CA THR A 32 -6.82 -34.76 -0.44
C THR A 32 -6.89 -36.28 -0.47
N PRO A 33 -5.76 -37.00 -0.39
CA PRO A 33 -5.73 -38.45 -0.67
C PRO A 33 -6.52 -39.29 0.34
N ASN A 34 -6.67 -38.80 1.57
CA ASN A 34 -7.41 -39.46 2.63
C ASN A 34 -8.59 -38.56 3.03
N PRO A 35 -9.85 -38.96 2.76
CA PRO A 35 -11.04 -38.15 3.04
C PRO A 35 -11.32 -37.96 4.54
N ARG A 36 -10.54 -38.61 5.43
CA ARG A 36 -10.57 -38.37 6.87
C ARG A 36 -9.70 -37.18 7.31
N LEU A 37 -8.91 -36.62 6.41
CA LEU A 37 -8.10 -35.42 6.66
C LEU A 37 -8.83 -34.16 6.18
N PRO A 38 -8.53 -32.98 6.76
CA PRO A 38 -8.99 -31.71 6.21
C PRO A 38 -8.55 -31.54 4.75
N PRO A 39 -9.40 -30.98 3.87
CA PRO A 39 -9.05 -30.74 2.48
C PRO A 39 -7.75 -29.96 2.31
N MET A 40 -6.90 -30.36 1.35
CA MET A 40 -5.62 -29.71 1.06
C MET A 40 -5.77 -28.30 0.47
N ASP A 41 -6.88 -28.05 -0.21
CA ASP A 41 -7.31 -26.73 -0.69
C ASP A 41 -8.63 -26.28 -0.06
N SER A 42 -8.91 -24.99 -0.10
CA SER A 42 -10.18 -24.43 0.37
C SER A 42 -11.40 -24.78 -0.51
N GLY A 43 -11.15 -25.11 -1.78
CA GLY A 43 -12.14 -25.47 -2.80
C GLY A 43 -12.83 -24.29 -3.48
N ILE A 44 -12.59 -23.04 -3.06
CA ILE A 44 -13.39 -21.89 -3.51
C ILE A 44 -13.13 -21.49 -4.97
N LEU A 45 -11.99 -21.91 -5.54
CA LEU A 45 -11.66 -21.73 -6.96
C LEU A 45 -11.92 -22.99 -7.81
N GLY A 46 -12.46 -24.06 -7.19
CA GLY A 46 -12.63 -25.35 -7.84
C GLY A 46 -11.33 -26.15 -7.95
N ALA A 47 -11.29 -27.08 -8.91
CA ALA A 47 -10.17 -28.02 -9.08
C ALA A 47 -8.91 -27.40 -9.72
N TRP A 48 -9.00 -26.16 -10.22
CA TRP A 48 -7.89 -25.45 -10.85
C TRP A 48 -7.74 -24.06 -10.26
N ILE A 49 -6.58 -23.77 -9.69
CA ILE A 49 -6.22 -22.47 -9.15
C ILE A 49 -5.63 -21.67 -10.30
N ALA A 50 -6.42 -20.79 -10.90
CA ALA A 50 -5.93 -19.88 -11.93
C ALA A 50 -5.04 -18.79 -11.30
N PRO A 51 -3.95 -18.36 -11.96
CA PRO A 51 -3.10 -17.31 -11.41
C PRO A 51 -3.80 -15.96 -11.30
N ASP A 52 -4.74 -15.64 -12.19
CA ASP A 52 -5.62 -14.46 -12.11
C ASP A 52 -4.91 -13.11 -11.82
N ASN A 53 -3.72 -12.91 -12.40
CA ASN A 53 -2.82 -11.78 -12.12
C ASN A 53 -2.50 -11.61 -10.62
N LEU A 54 -2.51 -12.69 -9.85
CA LEU A 54 -2.20 -12.69 -8.44
C LEU A 54 -0.76 -12.23 -8.23
N THR A 55 -0.63 -11.24 -7.36
CA THR A 55 0.62 -10.76 -6.81
C THR A 55 0.51 -10.79 -5.30
N MET A 56 1.57 -11.23 -4.64
CA MET A 56 1.66 -11.26 -3.19
C MET A 56 2.96 -10.57 -2.78
N THR A 57 2.85 -9.39 -2.20
CA THR A 57 3.99 -8.61 -1.71
C THR A 57 4.11 -8.78 -0.20
N VAL A 58 5.30 -9.15 0.27
CA VAL A 58 5.60 -9.36 1.69
C VAL A 58 6.42 -8.21 2.21
N SER A 59 5.95 -7.60 3.30
CA SER A 59 6.68 -6.55 4.00
C SER A 59 6.73 -6.80 5.50
N VAL A 60 7.81 -6.37 6.14
CA VAL A 60 8.08 -6.58 7.57
C VAL A 60 7.92 -5.27 8.35
N GLY A 61 7.24 -5.33 9.50
CA GLY A 61 7.02 -4.16 10.35
C GLY A 61 8.17 -3.96 11.34
N HIS A 62 8.22 -2.78 11.95
CA HIS A 62 9.26 -2.45 12.95
C HIS A 62 9.33 -3.46 14.10
N SER A 63 8.18 -4.00 14.54
CA SER A 63 8.15 -4.96 15.65
C SER A 63 8.91 -6.25 15.35
N LEU A 64 9.11 -6.65 14.08
CA LEU A 64 9.92 -7.83 13.74
C LEU A 64 11.40 -7.67 14.16
N PHE A 65 11.87 -6.45 14.40
CA PHE A 65 13.26 -6.15 14.76
C PHE A 65 13.45 -5.97 16.28
N ASP A 66 12.55 -6.52 17.08
CA ASP A 66 12.73 -6.64 18.53
C ASP A 66 13.68 -7.81 18.90
N GLU A 67 13.73 -8.18 20.17
CA GLU A 67 14.63 -9.20 20.70
C GLU A 67 14.33 -10.63 20.22
N ARG A 68 13.12 -10.93 19.69
CA ARG A 68 12.67 -12.30 19.40
C ARG A 68 13.56 -13.06 18.44
N PHE A 69 14.11 -12.36 17.44
CA PHE A 69 14.82 -12.98 16.32
C PHE A 69 16.30 -12.58 16.24
N GLY A 70 16.76 -11.70 17.14
CA GLY A 70 18.12 -11.17 17.11
C GLY A 70 18.42 -10.36 15.85
N LEU A 71 17.45 -9.56 15.38
CA LEU A 71 17.55 -8.79 14.13
C LEU A 71 17.65 -7.28 14.37
N ALA A 72 17.69 -6.80 15.62
CA ALA A 72 17.62 -5.37 15.94
C ALA A 72 18.68 -4.51 15.24
N ASP A 73 19.91 -5.01 15.08
CA ASP A 73 21.00 -4.35 14.37
C ASP A 73 20.87 -4.38 12.83
N LYS A 74 19.87 -5.12 12.32
CA LYS A 74 19.55 -5.25 10.89
C LYS A 74 18.35 -4.43 10.46
N ALA A 75 17.71 -3.69 11.38
CA ALA A 75 16.54 -2.87 11.04
C ALA A 75 16.87 -1.84 9.95
N PRO A 76 16.03 -1.68 8.91
CA PRO A 76 16.17 -0.58 7.96
C PRO A 76 16.13 0.76 8.72
N LYS A 77 17.04 1.67 8.42
CA LYS A 77 17.34 2.82 9.30
C LYS A 77 16.17 3.76 9.51
N LYS A 78 15.24 3.81 8.56
CA LYS A 78 14.05 4.67 8.59
C LYS A 78 12.78 3.92 8.99
N LEU A 79 12.86 2.62 9.24
CA LEU A 79 11.71 1.82 9.68
C LEU A 79 11.41 2.17 11.13
N GLN A 80 10.15 2.52 11.41
CA GLN A 80 9.71 2.91 12.75
C GLN A 80 8.23 2.54 12.96
N PRO A 81 7.75 2.44 14.20
CA PRO A 81 6.32 2.33 14.46
C PRO A 81 5.58 3.58 13.94
N MET A 82 4.40 3.39 13.36
CA MET A 82 3.57 4.52 12.94
C MET A 82 3.05 5.30 14.15
N THR A 83 3.38 6.58 14.23
CA THR A 83 2.79 7.49 15.21
C THR A 83 1.60 8.26 14.61
N ARG A 84 0.71 8.75 15.46
CA ARG A 84 -0.43 9.55 15.01
C ARG A 84 0.00 10.88 14.40
N PHE A 85 -0.65 11.27 13.31
CA PHE A 85 -0.69 12.66 12.83
C PHE A 85 -1.86 13.43 13.48
N PRO A 86 -1.92 14.77 13.37
CA PRO A 86 -2.92 15.59 14.05
C PRO A 86 -4.38 15.16 13.80
N ASN A 87 -4.76 14.86 12.55
CA ASN A 87 -6.11 14.45 12.19
C ASN A 87 -6.42 12.96 12.42
N ASP A 88 -5.45 12.17 12.89
CA ASP A 88 -5.66 10.73 13.06
C ASP A 88 -6.62 10.40 14.22
N SER A 89 -7.45 9.39 14.01
CA SER A 89 -8.25 8.72 15.04
C SER A 89 -7.96 7.21 15.00
N LEU A 90 -6.72 6.86 15.33
CA LEU A 90 -6.21 5.49 15.17
C LEU A 90 -6.92 4.49 16.09
N ASP A 91 -7.48 3.44 15.50
CA ASP A 91 -7.87 2.22 16.19
C ASP A 91 -6.65 1.30 16.31
N ALA A 92 -6.26 0.99 17.54
CA ALA A 92 -5.12 0.12 17.83
C ALA A 92 -5.24 -1.27 17.18
N ALA A 93 -6.46 -1.79 17.02
CA ALA A 93 -6.71 -3.08 16.37
C ALA A 93 -6.37 -3.06 14.87
N LEU A 94 -6.45 -1.88 14.24
CA LEU A 94 -6.17 -1.66 12.81
C LEU A 94 -4.74 -1.15 12.55
N CYS A 95 -3.89 -1.08 13.58
CA CYS A 95 -2.55 -0.52 13.48
C CYS A 95 -1.45 -1.60 13.57
N HIS A 96 -0.36 -1.39 12.81
CA HIS A 96 0.90 -2.16 12.86
C HIS A 96 0.76 -3.64 12.48
N GLY A 97 1.83 -4.40 12.69
CA GLY A 97 1.92 -5.84 12.45
C GLY A 97 3.38 -6.21 12.24
N ASP A 98 3.78 -7.42 12.64
CA ASP A 98 5.14 -7.91 12.38
C ASP A 98 5.41 -8.11 10.88
N LEU A 99 4.35 -8.46 10.15
CA LEU A 99 4.37 -8.75 8.72
C LEU A 99 3.04 -8.29 8.10
N LEU A 100 3.10 -7.70 6.91
CA LEU A 100 1.95 -7.34 6.08
C LEU A 100 2.05 -8.08 4.74
N LEU A 101 0.92 -8.65 4.32
CA LEU A 101 0.74 -9.23 2.98
C LEU A 101 -0.18 -8.32 2.17
N GLN A 102 0.33 -7.74 1.09
CA GLN A 102 -0.51 -7.13 0.07
C GLN A 102 -0.81 -8.17 -1.01
N ILE A 103 -2.08 -8.57 -1.09
CA ILE A 103 -2.56 -9.61 -2.02
C ILE A 103 -3.48 -8.93 -3.03
N CYS A 104 -3.10 -8.94 -4.31
CA CYS A 104 -3.87 -8.32 -5.39
C CYS A 104 -4.05 -9.31 -6.54
N ALA A 105 -5.26 -9.48 -7.03
CA ALA A 105 -5.61 -10.26 -8.21
C ALA A 105 -6.72 -9.52 -9.00
N ASN A 106 -7.16 -10.08 -10.14
CA ASN A 106 -8.30 -9.48 -10.85
C ASN A 106 -9.61 -9.68 -10.08
N THR A 107 -9.76 -10.79 -9.35
CA THR A 107 -10.99 -11.12 -8.61
C THR A 107 -10.77 -11.24 -7.11
N GLN A 108 -11.83 -10.97 -6.35
CA GLN A 108 -11.83 -11.06 -4.89
C GLN A 108 -11.64 -12.52 -4.42
N ASP A 109 -12.23 -13.47 -5.15
CA ASP A 109 -12.14 -14.91 -4.88
C ASP A 109 -10.70 -15.40 -4.85
N THR A 110 -9.87 -15.00 -5.83
CA THR A 110 -8.44 -15.35 -5.86
C THR A 110 -7.70 -14.77 -4.65
N VAL A 111 -7.99 -13.52 -4.27
CA VAL A 111 -7.37 -12.87 -3.11
C VAL A 111 -7.75 -13.59 -1.80
N ILE A 112 -9.02 -13.95 -1.63
CA ILE A 112 -9.52 -14.67 -0.46
C ILE A 112 -8.94 -16.08 -0.43
N HIS A 113 -8.86 -16.76 -1.56
CA HIS A 113 -8.27 -18.10 -1.69
C HIS A 113 -6.82 -18.09 -1.22
N ALA A 114 -6.00 -17.18 -1.76
CA ALA A 114 -4.59 -17.05 -1.41
C ALA A 114 -4.40 -16.77 0.10
N LEU A 115 -5.23 -15.91 0.70
CA LEU A 115 -5.19 -15.66 2.13
C LEU A 115 -5.52 -16.92 2.95
N ARG A 116 -6.57 -17.66 2.57
CA ARG A 116 -6.96 -18.91 3.25
C ARG A 116 -5.86 -19.97 3.14
N ASP A 117 -5.21 -20.06 2.00
CA ASP A 117 -4.08 -20.95 1.77
C ASP A 117 -2.90 -20.63 2.70
N VAL A 118 -2.50 -19.36 2.80
CA VAL A 118 -1.44 -18.93 3.72
C VAL A 118 -1.79 -19.25 5.16
N ILE A 119 -2.98 -18.87 5.63
CA ILE A 119 -3.43 -19.13 7.02
C ILE A 119 -3.40 -20.62 7.32
N LYS A 120 -3.85 -21.45 6.38
CA LYS A 120 -3.90 -22.89 6.55
C LYS A 120 -2.51 -23.51 6.75
N HIS A 121 -1.50 -23.01 6.04
CA HIS A 121 -0.14 -23.56 6.13
C HIS A 121 0.69 -22.95 7.28
N THR A 122 0.23 -21.86 7.90
CA THR A 122 0.97 -21.13 8.94
C THR A 122 0.28 -21.03 10.31
N PRO A 123 -0.52 -22.03 10.77
CA PRO A 123 -1.34 -21.88 11.98
C PRO A 123 -0.52 -21.72 13.26
N ASP A 124 0.73 -22.16 13.25
CA ASP A 124 1.70 -22.09 14.34
C ASP A 124 2.68 -20.91 14.20
N LEU A 125 2.65 -20.19 13.07
CA LEU A 125 3.62 -19.14 12.74
C LEU A 125 2.99 -17.75 12.58
N LEU A 126 1.75 -17.67 12.07
CA LEU A 126 1.04 -16.43 11.82
C LEU A 126 -0.28 -16.36 12.58
N SER A 127 -0.64 -15.15 12.98
CA SER A 127 -1.96 -14.81 13.51
C SER A 127 -2.43 -13.54 12.83
N VAL A 128 -3.67 -13.53 12.34
CA VAL A 128 -4.24 -12.38 11.64
C VAL A 128 -4.51 -11.28 12.65
N ARG A 129 -3.88 -10.12 12.44
CA ARG A 129 -4.05 -8.93 13.30
C ARG A 129 -5.21 -8.06 12.84
N TRP A 130 -5.21 -7.68 11.57
CA TRP A 130 -6.29 -6.97 10.90
C TRP A 130 -6.28 -7.28 9.41
N LYS A 131 -7.39 -6.98 8.75
CA LYS A 131 -7.56 -7.14 7.30
C LYS A 131 -8.49 -6.06 6.77
N ARG A 132 -8.16 -5.55 5.59
CA ARG A 132 -9.04 -4.72 4.76
C ARG A 132 -8.93 -5.19 3.32
N GLU A 133 -10.07 -5.22 2.64
CA GLU A 133 -10.17 -5.51 1.22
C GLU A 133 -10.56 -4.24 0.49
N GLY A 134 -10.11 -4.13 -0.76
CA GLY A 134 -10.37 -2.96 -1.57
C GLY A 134 -10.39 -3.29 -3.05
N PHE A 135 -10.77 -2.29 -3.83
CA PHE A 135 -10.95 -2.39 -5.27
C PHE A 135 -10.57 -1.06 -5.93
N ILE A 136 -10.39 -1.10 -7.24
CA ILE A 136 -10.40 0.08 -8.11
C ILE A 136 -11.56 -0.06 -9.08
N SER A 137 -11.97 1.03 -9.72
CA SER A 137 -13.04 1.00 -10.74
C SER A 137 -12.72 -0.02 -11.85
N ASP A 138 -13.68 -0.87 -12.20
CA ASP A 138 -13.53 -1.94 -13.21
C ASP A 138 -13.01 -1.43 -14.56
N SER A 139 -13.53 -0.29 -15.04
CA SER A 139 -13.08 0.31 -16.30
C SER A 139 -11.58 0.60 -16.30
N ALA A 140 -11.09 1.25 -15.23
CA ALA A 140 -9.68 1.57 -15.07
C ALA A 140 -8.83 0.30 -14.93
N ALA A 141 -9.29 -0.70 -14.18
CA ALA A 141 -8.61 -1.99 -14.05
C ALA A 141 -8.43 -2.68 -15.42
N ARG A 142 -9.50 -2.75 -16.20
CA ARG A 142 -9.50 -3.36 -17.54
C ARG A 142 -8.67 -2.58 -18.56
N SER A 143 -8.45 -1.29 -18.33
CA SER A 143 -7.60 -0.44 -19.20
C SER A 143 -6.11 -0.79 -19.14
N LYS A 144 -5.68 -1.55 -18.12
CA LYS A 144 -4.27 -1.93 -17.86
C LYS A 144 -3.34 -0.71 -17.76
N GLY A 145 -3.75 0.30 -16.99
CA GLY A 145 -2.95 1.49 -16.70
C GLY A 145 -3.07 2.62 -17.73
N LYS A 146 -3.99 2.51 -18.70
CA LYS A 146 -4.30 3.59 -19.65
C LYS A 146 -5.24 4.64 -19.06
N GLU A 147 -6.12 4.24 -18.14
CA GLU A 147 -7.03 5.12 -17.41
C GLU A 147 -6.62 5.18 -15.94
N THR A 148 -6.57 6.38 -15.39
CA THR A 148 -6.34 6.58 -13.95
C THR A 148 -7.58 6.12 -13.17
N PRO A 149 -7.43 5.27 -12.13
CA PRO A 149 -8.52 4.87 -11.26
C PRO A 149 -9.26 6.07 -10.65
N ILE A 150 -10.56 5.93 -10.40
CA ILE A 150 -11.36 6.93 -9.69
C ILE A 150 -11.54 6.47 -8.23
N ASN A 151 -11.19 7.32 -7.27
CA ASN A 151 -11.43 7.04 -5.85
C ASN A 151 -12.90 7.31 -5.45
N LEU A 152 -13.28 6.95 -4.22
CA LEU A 152 -14.67 7.10 -3.75
C LEU A 152 -15.10 8.54 -3.44
N LEU A 153 -14.20 9.53 -3.55
CA LEU A 153 -14.57 10.95 -3.60
C LEU A 153 -14.89 11.41 -5.04
N GLY A 154 -14.70 10.51 -6.02
CA GLY A 154 -15.00 10.75 -7.43
C GLY A 154 -13.91 11.50 -8.18
N PHE A 155 -12.65 11.46 -7.69
CA PHE A 155 -11.50 12.07 -8.35
C PHE A 155 -10.57 11.01 -8.94
N LYS A 156 -9.91 11.34 -10.06
CA LYS A 156 -8.83 10.51 -10.62
C LYS A 156 -7.65 10.46 -9.66
N ASP A 157 -7.26 9.26 -9.27
CA ASP A 157 -6.27 9.00 -8.22
C ASP A 157 -5.10 8.18 -8.77
N GLY A 158 -4.00 8.87 -9.10
CA GLY A 158 -2.82 8.25 -9.70
C GLY A 158 -2.13 9.11 -10.76
N THR A 159 -2.80 10.15 -11.27
CA THR A 159 -2.37 10.99 -12.39
C THR A 159 -0.93 11.49 -12.33
N ALA A 160 -0.46 11.90 -11.15
CA ALA A 160 0.87 12.48 -10.94
C ALA A 160 1.88 11.50 -10.32
N ASN A 161 1.59 10.19 -10.35
CA ASN A 161 2.58 9.19 -9.95
C ASN A 161 3.81 9.25 -10.86
N PRO A 162 5.01 9.00 -10.32
CA PRO A 162 6.20 8.80 -11.13
C PRO A 162 5.97 7.66 -12.14
N PRO A 163 6.43 7.78 -13.41
CA PRO A 163 6.27 6.73 -14.42
C PRO A 163 6.97 5.44 -14.00
N SER A 164 6.21 4.40 -13.64
CA SER A 164 6.75 3.16 -13.09
C SER A 164 7.55 2.31 -14.09
N HIS A 165 7.51 2.63 -15.37
CA HIS A 165 8.31 1.99 -16.42
C HIS A 165 9.70 2.61 -16.58
N ASP A 166 9.95 3.78 -15.96
CA ASP A 166 11.27 4.41 -15.93
C ASP A 166 12.09 3.83 -14.77
N SER A 167 12.93 2.84 -15.06
CA SER A 167 13.74 2.15 -14.05
C SER A 167 14.69 3.11 -13.31
N ALA A 168 15.31 4.04 -14.03
CA ALA A 168 16.25 4.99 -13.45
C ALA A 168 15.55 5.97 -12.49
N LEU A 169 14.28 6.30 -12.74
CA LEU A 169 13.48 7.07 -11.80
C LEU A 169 13.00 6.21 -10.62
N MET A 170 12.62 4.95 -10.84
CA MET A 170 12.25 4.04 -9.76
C MET A 170 13.42 3.79 -8.78
N ASP A 171 14.64 3.69 -9.28
CA ASP A 171 15.85 3.57 -8.44
C ASP A 171 16.06 4.81 -7.56
N LYS A 172 15.61 5.99 -8.00
CA LYS A 172 15.71 7.24 -7.22
C LYS A 172 14.54 7.45 -6.26
N VAL A 173 13.39 6.85 -6.54
CA VAL A 173 12.13 7.18 -5.84
C VAL A 173 11.68 6.03 -4.94
N VAL A 174 11.73 4.79 -5.42
CA VAL A 174 11.05 3.62 -4.83
C VAL A 174 12.02 2.63 -4.21
N TRP A 175 13.07 2.24 -4.94
CA TRP A 175 13.95 1.15 -4.52
C TRP A 175 15.05 1.64 -3.58
N VAL A 176 15.36 0.85 -2.55
CA VAL A 176 16.59 1.06 -1.79
C VAL A 176 17.79 0.66 -2.65
N THR A 177 18.75 1.56 -2.78
CA THR A 177 19.96 1.36 -3.58
C THR A 177 21.22 1.29 -2.71
N ALA A 178 22.28 0.68 -3.23
CA ALA A 178 23.51 0.42 -2.47
C ALA A 178 24.30 1.67 -2.07
N ASP A 179 24.02 2.83 -2.67
CA ASP A 179 24.63 4.13 -2.32
C ASP A 179 23.97 4.79 -1.10
N GLN A 180 22.82 4.27 -0.64
CA GLN A 180 22.18 4.73 0.58
C GLN A 180 22.84 4.13 1.81
N ASP A 181 22.83 4.89 2.90
CA ASP A 181 23.27 4.42 4.21
C ASP A 181 22.21 3.51 4.85
N GLU A 182 22.05 2.30 4.30
CA GLU A 182 21.10 1.27 4.73
C GLU A 182 21.81 -0.10 4.87
N PRO A 183 21.30 -1.03 5.69
CA PRO A 183 21.84 -2.39 5.74
C PRO A 183 21.82 -3.05 4.36
N ALA A 184 22.90 -3.72 3.96
CA ALA A 184 23.07 -4.24 2.60
C ALA A 184 21.92 -5.16 2.13
N TRP A 185 21.28 -5.89 3.06
CA TRP A 185 20.16 -6.78 2.73
C TRP A 185 18.92 -6.03 2.22
N THR A 186 18.79 -4.73 2.49
CA THR A 186 17.63 -3.91 2.11
C THR A 186 17.63 -3.52 0.62
N VAL A 187 18.76 -3.64 -0.08
CA VAL A 187 18.90 -3.25 -1.49
C VAL A 187 17.89 -4.01 -2.35
N GLY A 188 17.16 -3.28 -3.19
CA GLY A 188 16.06 -3.82 -4.00
C GLY A 188 14.73 -3.99 -3.25
N GLY A 189 14.71 -3.72 -1.94
CA GLY A 189 13.48 -3.53 -1.16
C GLY A 189 12.92 -2.11 -1.28
N SER A 190 11.86 -1.81 -0.54
CA SER A 190 11.23 -0.49 -0.52
C SER A 190 10.50 -0.24 0.79
N TYR A 191 10.53 0.99 1.31
CA TYR A 191 9.66 1.35 2.42
C TYR A 191 8.21 1.42 1.95
N GLN A 192 7.29 0.86 2.73
CA GLN A 192 5.86 0.87 2.48
C GLN A 192 5.15 1.61 3.61
N ALA A 193 4.34 2.61 3.26
CA ALA A 193 3.39 3.20 4.19
C ALA A 193 1.97 2.81 3.79
N ALA A 194 1.23 2.23 4.73
CA ALA A 194 -0.17 1.86 4.57
C ALA A 194 -1.03 2.71 5.52
N ARG A 195 -2.13 3.27 5.02
CA ARG A 195 -3.08 4.07 5.78
C ARG A 195 -4.50 3.66 5.43
N ILE A 196 -5.30 3.36 6.44
CA ILE A 196 -6.75 3.12 6.28
C ILE A 196 -7.42 4.46 6.56
N ILE A 197 -7.97 5.08 5.52
CA ILE A 197 -8.52 6.44 5.57
C ILE A 197 -10.01 6.35 5.28
N GLN A 198 -10.83 6.63 6.28
CA GLN A 198 -12.28 6.73 6.15
C GLN A 198 -12.67 8.06 5.52
N PHE A 199 -13.71 8.06 4.70
CA PHE A 199 -14.29 9.25 4.09
C PHE A 199 -15.64 9.57 4.72
N HIS A 200 -15.93 10.86 4.88
CA HIS A 200 -17.26 11.36 5.23
C HIS A 200 -18.08 11.57 3.94
N VAL A 201 -18.44 10.46 3.29
CA VAL A 201 -18.96 10.46 1.90
C VAL A 201 -20.26 11.24 1.72
N GLU A 202 -21.21 11.14 2.66
CA GLU A 202 -22.50 11.86 2.54
C GLU A 202 -22.35 13.37 2.79
N PHE A 203 -21.30 13.76 3.51
CA PHE A 203 -20.95 15.17 3.69
C PHE A 203 -20.26 15.71 2.43
N TRP A 204 -19.32 14.93 1.88
CA TRP A 204 -18.66 15.23 0.62
C TRP A 204 -19.65 15.40 -0.54
N ASP A 205 -20.62 14.50 -0.69
CA ASP A 205 -21.60 14.54 -1.78
C ASP A 205 -22.52 15.77 -1.75
N ARG A 206 -22.62 16.44 -0.59
CA ARG A 206 -23.38 17.69 -0.41
C ARG A 206 -22.50 18.94 -0.44
N THR A 207 -21.18 18.77 -0.58
CA THR A 207 -20.23 19.87 -0.71
C THR A 207 -20.24 20.40 -2.15
N PRO A 208 -20.28 21.74 -2.36
CA PRO A 208 -20.23 22.33 -3.70
C PRO A 208 -19.06 21.79 -4.55
N LEU A 209 -19.32 21.46 -5.82
CA LEU A 209 -18.29 20.96 -6.74
C LEU A 209 -17.06 21.88 -6.82
N LYS A 210 -17.28 23.21 -6.80
CA LYS A 210 -16.18 24.19 -6.80
C LYS A 210 -15.25 23.97 -5.61
N GLU A 211 -15.82 23.78 -4.43
CA GLU A 211 -15.07 23.54 -3.19
C GLU A 211 -14.34 22.21 -3.25
N GLN A 212 -14.99 21.13 -3.70
CA GLN A 212 -14.32 19.83 -3.91
C GLN A 212 -13.09 19.96 -4.82
N GLN A 213 -13.22 20.69 -5.93
CA GLN A 213 -12.12 20.92 -6.86
C GLN A 213 -11.04 21.84 -6.28
N THR A 214 -11.39 22.85 -5.49
CA THR A 214 -10.44 23.71 -4.78
C THR A 214 -9.63 22.92 -3.75
N ILE A 215 -10.28 22.06 -2.96
CA ILE A 215 -9.65 21.18 -1.98
C ILE A 215 -8.58 20.30 -2.65
N PHE A 216 -8.91 19.68 -3.78
CA PHE A 216 -7.95 18.85 -4.51
C PHE A 216 -6.93 19.65 -5.33
N GLY A 217 -7.32 20.78 -5.90
CA GLY A 217 -6.53 21.53 -6.90
C GLY A 217 -6.62 20.96 -8.33
N ARG A 218 -7.62 20.12 -8.61
CA ARG A 218 -7.86 19.53 -9.95
C ARG A 218 -9.33 19.60 -10.33
N ASP A 219 -9.58 19.62 -11.63
CA ASP A 219 -10.91 19.42 -12.20
C ASP A 219 -11.36 17.97 -11.97
N LYS A 220 -12.59 17.77 -11.47
CA LYS A 220 -13.09 16.47 -11.04
C LYS A 220 -13.29 15.49 -12.21
N HIS A 221 -13.73 16.00 -13.36
CA HIS A 221 -14.13 15.17 -14.50
C HIS A 221 -12.92 14.81 -15.37
N SER A 222 -12.17 15.83 -15.80
CA SER A 222 -10.99 15.66 -16.65
C SER A 222 -9.79 15.15 -15.86
N GLY A 223 -9.72 15.47 -14.57
CA GLY A 223 -8.52 15.28 -13.74
C GLY A 223 -7.42 16.28 -14.07
N ALA A 224 -7.61 17.26 -14.95
CA ALA A 224 -6.60 18.27 -15.25
C ALA A 224 -6.32 19.15 -14.02
N PRO A 225 -5.10 19.70 -13.86
CA PRO A 225 -4.89 20.79 -12.92
C PRO A 225 -5.88 21.94 -13.20
N LEU A 226 -6.36 22.61 -12.16
CA LEU A 226 -7.29 23.74 -12.36
C LEU A 226 -6.68 24.78 -13.31
N GLY A 227 -7.49 25.26 -14.25
CA GLY A 227 -7.06 26.18 -15.31
C GLY A 227 -6.35 25.54 -16.52
N MET A 228 -6.16 24.21 -16.53
CA MET A 228 -5.55 23.46 -17.63
C MET A 228 -6.56 22.54 -18.33
N LYS A 229 -6.14 21.81 -19.38
CA LYS A 229 -7.07 21.04 -20.23
C LYS A 229 -6.90 19.53 -20.12
N ASN A 230 -5.67 19.04 -20.03
CA ASN A 230 -5.40 17.60 -20.05
C ASN A 230 -5.06 17.09 -18.66
N GLU A 231 -5.44 15.84 -18.39
CA GLU A 231 -5.19 15.18 -17.11
C GLU A 231 -3.70 15.24 -16.69
N HIS A 232 -2.81 14.91 -17.62
CA HIS A 232 -1.36 14.86 -17.41
C HIS A 232 -0.65 16.19 -17.65
N ASP A 233 -1.39 17.30 -17.81
CA ASP A 233 -0.77 18.62 -17.77
C ASP A 233 -0.09 18.83 -16.40
N THR A 234 1.06 19.51 -16.41
CA THR A 234 1.82 19.83 -15.19
C THR A 234 1.58 21.28 -14.79
N PRO A 235 1.06 21.56 -13.58
CA PRO A 235 0.84 22.93 -13.13
C PRO A 235 2.18 23.63 -12.89
N ASP A 236 2.26 24.88 -13.33
CA ASP A 236 3.41 25.77 -13.11
C ASP A 236 3.11 26.72 -11.94
N TYR A 237 3.39 26.26 -10.73
CA TYR A 237 3.10 27.02 -9.50
C TYR A 237 3.88 28.34 -9.39
N SER A 238 4.97 28.51 -10.14
CA SER A 238 5.74 29.76 -10.15
C SER A 238 4.96 30.93 -10.76
N LYS A 239 3.97 30.64 -11.63
CA LYS A 239 3.07 31.61 -12.25
C LYS A 239 1.81 31.89 -11.45
N ASP A 240 1.58 31.15 -10.37
CA ASP A 240 0.45 31.32 -9.46
C ASP A 240 0.93 31.38 -7.99
N PRO A 241 1.81 32.33 -7.62
CA PRO A 241 2.40 32.38 -6.29
C PRO A 241 1.38 32.68 -5.18
N GLY A 242 0.26 33.32 -5.52
CA GLY A 242 -0.84 33.61 -4.59
C GLY A 242 -1.81 32.44 -4.38
N GLY A 243 -1.79 31.43 -5.25
CA GLY A 243 -2.74 30.32 -5.22
C GLY A 243 -4.15 30.71 -5.65
N GLU A 244 -4.28 31.63 -6.59
CA GLU A 244 -5.57 32.09 -7.13
C GLU A 244 -6.23 31.02 -8.02
N VAL A 245 -5.43 30.17 -8.68
CA VAL A 245 -5.93 29.10 -9.56
C VAL A 245 -5.89 27.76 -8.83
N ILE A 246 -4.75 27.40 -8.25
CA ILE A 246 -4.58 26.19 -7.45
C ILE A 246 -4.19 26.64 -6.04
N ALA A 247 -5.11 26.53 -5.10
CA ALA A 247 -4.94 27.05 -3.75
C ALA A 247 -3.67 26.53 -3.05
N LEU A 248 -3.03 27.36 -2.24
CA LEU A 248 -1.78 27.03 -1.54
C LEU A 248 -1.95 25.86 -0.56
N ASP A 249 -3.17 25.70 -0.03
CA ASP A 249 -3.62 24.65 0.88
C ASP A 249 -4.32 23.47 0.15
N SER A 250 -4.34 23.47 -1.19
CA SER A 250 -4.89 22.34 -1.95
C SER A 250 -4.01 21.09 -1.82
N HIS A 251 -4.66 19.92 -1.80
CA HIS A 251 -4.03 18.62 -1.58
C HIS A 251 -2.83 18.40 -2.50
N ILE A 252 -2.98 18.63 -3.82
CA ILE A 252 -1.87 18.36 -4.76
C ILE A 252 -0.68 19.31 -4.56
N ARG A 253 -0.92 20.54 -4.09
CA ARG A 253 0.10 21.58 -3.99
C ARG A 253 0.88 21.45 -2.68
N LEU A 254 0.20 21.07 -1.59
CA LEU A 254 0.83 20.67 -0.34
C LEU A 254 1.60 19.35 -0.48
N ALA A 255 1.00 18.33 -1.11
CA ALA A 255 1.63 17.03 -1.29
C ALA A 255 2.92 17.14 -2.11
N ASN A 256 2.86 17.88 -3.23
CA ASN A 256 4.00 18.11 -4.11
C ASN A 256 4.04 19.58 -4.57
N PRO A 257 4.80 20.44 -3.88
CA PRO A 257 5.01 21.83 -4.29
C PRO A 257 5.84 22.01 -5.58
N ARG A 258 6.35 20.92 -6.18
CA ARG A 258 7.09 20.90 -7.45
C ARG A 258 8.34 21.80 -7.49
N THR A 259 9.02 21.92 -6.36
CA THR A 259 10.33 22.58 -6.28
C THR A 259 11.47 21.56 -6.37
N PRO A 260 12.71 21.96 -6.73
CA PRO A 260 13.88 21.08 -6.71
C PRO A 260 14.06 20.35 -5.38
N GLU A 261 13.79 21.01 -4.24
CA GLU A 261 13.95 20.46 -2.90
C GLU A 261 12.92 19.34 -2.63
N THR A 262 11.72 19.46 -3.18
CA THR A 262 10.63 18.50 -2.98
C THR A 262 10.73 17.25 -3.86
N GLN A 263 11.64 17.23 -4.84
CA GLN A 263 11.86 16.06 -5.71
C GLN A 263 12.25 14.81 -4.91
N SER A 264 12.99 15.01 -3.81
CA SER A 264 13.40 13.93 -2.90
C SER A 264 12.23 13.25 -2.17
N SER A 265 11.06 13.89 -2.13
CA SER A 265 9.85 13.43 -1.43
C SER A 265 8.79 12.81 -2.35
N LEU A 266 9.13 12.57 -3.62
CA LEU A 266 8.28 11.78 -4.50
C LEU A 266 8.10 10.36 -3.94
N MET A 267 6.96 9.76 -4.26
CA MET A 267 6.60 8.40 -3.87
C MET A 267 5.71 7.77 -4.95
N MET A 268 5.67 6.45 -5.00
CA MET A 268 4.76 5.71 -5.86
C MET A 268 3.52 5.30 -5.07
N ARG A 269 2.36 5.91 -5.37
CA ARG A 269 1.09 5.55 -4.72
C ARG A 269 0.41 4.41 -5.45
N ARG A 270 -0.17 3.47 -4.72
CA ARG A 270 -0.91 2.31 -5.22
C ARG A 270 -2.10 2.01 -4.31
N GLY A 271 -2.92 3.03 -4.09
CA GLY A 271 -4.09 2.94 -3.22
C GLY A 271 -5.28 2.19 -3.85
N TYR A 272 -6.17 1.71 -3.00
CA TYR A 272 -7.41 1.04 -3.38
C TYR A 272 -8.58 1.63 -2.60
N SER A 273 -9.73 1.81 -3.24
CA SER A 273 -10.97 2.14 -2.55
C SER A 273 -11.41 0.98 -1.65
N TYR A 274 -12.06 1.26 -0.53
CA TYR A 274 -12.78 0.23 0.23
C TYR A 274 -14.21 0.66 0.52
N SER A 275 -15.08 -0.33 0.65
CA SER A 275 -16.47 -0.17 1.08
C SER A 275 -16.81 -1.32 2.00
N LEU A 276 -17.23 -1.01 3.22
CA LEU A 276 -17.67 -1.99 4.20
C LEU A 276 -19.19 -1.86 4.42
N GLY A 277 -19.59 -1.55 5.64
CA GLY A 277 -20.99 -1.39 6.04
C GLY A 277 -21.28 0.03 6.49
N VAL A 278 -21.91 0.14 7.65
CA VAL A 278 -22.35 1.41 8.25
C VAL A 278 -21.68 1.56 9.61
N THR A 279 -21.20 2.77 9.92
CA THR A 279 -20.60 3.11 11.21
C THR A 279 -21.64 3.14 12.32
N ASN A 280 -21.19 3.16 13.58
CA ASN A 280 -22.09 3.32 14.74
C ASN A 280 -22.92 4.61 14.71
N ALA A 281 -22.48 5.62 13.94
CA ALA A 281 -23.18 6.89 13.76
C ALA A 281 -24.16 6.88 12.57
N GLY A 282 -24.30 5.76 11.85
CA GLY A 282 -25.21 5.63 10.72
C GLY A 282 -24.65 6.15 9.39
N GLN A 283 -23.34 6.38 9.28
CA GLN A 283 -22.68 6.83 8.05
C GLN A 283 -22.05 5.64 7.30
N LEU A 284 -21.91 5.73 5.99
CA LEU A 284 -21.25 4.70 5.18
C LEU A 284 -19.76 4.57 5.56
N ASP A 285 -19.32 3.35 5.86
CA ASP A 285 -17.91 3.05 6.14
C ASP A 285 -17.16 2.75 4.84
N MET A 286 -16.77 3.83 4.18
CA MET A 286 -16.10 3.82 2.87
C MET A 286 -14.85 4.69 2.92
N GLY A 287 -13.89 4.42 2.05
CA GLY A 287 -12.67 5.21 2.05
C GLY A 287 -11.57 4.71 1.12
N LEU A 288 -10.33 5.01 1.51
CA LEU A 288 -9.12 4.65 0.79
C LEU A 288 -8.20 3.79 1.67
N LEU A 289 -7.82 2.64 1.14
CA LEU A 289 -6.63 1.89 1.55
C LEU A 289 -5.45 2.52 0.82
N PHE A 290 -4.90 3.57 1.40
CA PHE A 290 -3.75 4.25 0.84
C PHE A 290 -2.52 3.38 1.08
N VAL A 291 -1.79 3.09 0.00
CA VAL A 291 -0.49 2.42 0.05
C VAL A 291 0.47 3.22 -0.82
N CYS A 292 1.67 3.50 -0.31
CA CYS A 292 2.74 4.08 -1.12
C CYS A 292 4.09 3.43 -0.84
N TYR A 293 4.96 3.54 -1.83
CA TYR A 293 6.31 2.99 -1.85
C TYR A 293 7.34 4.08 -2.09
N GLN A 294 8.44 4.01 -1.35
CA GLN A 294 9.55 4.97 -1.43
C GLN A 294 10.87 4.33 -0.96
N HIS A 295 11.99 4.84 -1.47
CA HIS A 295 13.35 4.42 -1.09
C HIS A 295 13.74 4.87 0.34
N ASP A 296 13.03 5.86 0.89
CA ASP A 296 13.28 6.42 2.23
C ASP A 296 11.94 6.89 2.83
N LEU A 297 11.51 6.28 3.94
CA LEU A 297 10.23 6.58 4.58
C LEU A 297 10.14 8.02 5.10
N GLU A 298 11.25 8.56 5.58
CA GLU A 298 11.35 9.92 6.13
C GLU A 298 11.24 10.95 5.02
N LYS A 299 11.98 10.77 3.93
CA LYS A 299 11.92 11.66 2.76
C LYS A 299 10.58 11.57 2.02
N GLY A 300 10.00 10.37 1.92
CA GLY A 300 8.73 10.16 1.24
C GLY A 300 7.52 10.48 2.12
N PHE A 301 6.85 9.42 2.62
CA PHE A 301 5.54 9.52 3.26
C PHE A 301 5.51 10.50 4.44
N LEU A 302 6.50 10.45 5.34
CA LEU A 302 6.51 11.30 6.53
C LEU A 302 6.61 12.79 6.19
N THR A 303 7.50 13.12 5.24
CA THR A 303 7.66 14.50 4.76
C THR A 303 6.40 15.01 4.05
N VAL A 304 5.78 14.19 3.19
CA VAL A 304 4.54 14.57 2.49
C VAL A 304 3.39 14.74 3.48
N GLN A 305 3.15 13.77 4.37
CA GLN A 305 2.08 13.87 5.36
C GLN A 305 2.29 15.06 6.30
N LYS A 306 3.54 15.39 6.65
CA LYS A 306 3.84 16.60 7.43
C LYS A 306 3.41 17.89 6.73
N ARG A 307 3.53 17.97 5.39
CA ARG A 307 3.01 19.10 4.60
C ARG A 307 1.49 19.10 4.48
N LEU A 308 0.87 17.92 4.48
CA LEU A 308 -0.58 17.75 4.40
C LEU A 308 -1.30 18.02 5.73
N ASN A 309 -0.60 18.05 6.86
CA ASN A 309 -1.23 18.32 8.15
C ASN A 309 -1.97 19.68 8.14
N GLY A 310 -3.26 19.65 8.44
CA GLY A 310 -4.14 20.83 8.41
C GLY A 310 -4.66 21.21 7.02
N GLU A 311 -4.51 20.34 6.02
CA GLU A 311 -5.12 20.56 4.70
C GLU A 311 -6.66 20.57 4.77
N ALA A 312 -7.30 21.25 3.81
CA ALA A 312 -8.75 21.33 3.73
C ALA A 312 -9.44 19.96 3.57
N LEU A 313 -8.74 18.96 3.01
CA LEU A 313 -9.27 17.60 2.86
C LEU A 313 -9.52 16.91 4.21
N GLU A 314 -8.85 17.33 5.29
CA GLU A 314 -9.00 16.74 6.63
C GLU A 314 -10.43 16.82 7.18
N GLU A 315 -11.25 17.75 6.69
CA GLU A 315 -12.68 17.85 7.03
C GLU A 315 -13.49 16.66 6.51
N TYR A 316 -13.02 16.00 5.44
CA TYR A 316 -13.74 14.94 4.73
C TYR A 316 -13.12 13.56 4.92
N VAL A 317 -11.95 13.48 5.54
CA VAL A 317 -11.21 12.23 5.69
C VAL A 317 -10.72 12.03 7.11
N LYS A 318 -10.70 10.77 7.54
CA LYS A 318 -10.19 10.38 8.85
C LYS A 318 -9.31 9.14 8.75
N PRO A 319 -7.99 9.26 8.96
CA PRO A 319 -7.13 8.09 9.11
C PRO A 319 -7.41 7.34 10.41
N ILE A 320 -7.71 6.05 10.30
CA ILE A 320 -8.12 5.19 11.42
C ILE A 320 -7.18 4.00 11.67
N GLY A 321 -6.24 3.72 10.76
CA GLY A 321 -5.35 2.58 10.91
C GLY A 321 -4.25 2.52 9.85
N GLY A 322 -3.52 1.41 9.84
CA GLY A 322 -2.39 1.15 8.95
C GLY A 322 -1.06 0.97 9.68
N GLY A 323 0.04 1.27 9.01
CA GLY A 323 1.37 1.09 9.58
C GLY A 323 2.49 1.32 8.57
N TYR A 324 3.72 1.29 9.08
CA TYR A 324 4.93 1.35 8.27
C TYR A 324 5.60 -0.01 8.24
N PHE A 325 6.01 -0.41 7.04
CA PHE A 325 6.60 -1.71 6.76
C PHE A 325 7.76 -1.52 5.79
N PHE A 326 8.62 -2.53 5.70
CA PHE A 326 9.68 -2.61 4.70
C PHE A 326 9.40 -3.81 3.78
N VAL A 327 9.19 -3.55 2.49
CA VAL A 327 9.02 -4.59 1.47
C VAL A 327 10.34 -5.28 1.27
N LEU A 328 10.34 -6.61 1.42
CA LEU A 328 11.53 -7.43 1.24
C LEU A 328 12.01 -7.37 -0.22
N PRO A 329 13.32 -7.47 -0.48
CA PRO A 329 13.84 -7.64 -1.83
C PRO A 329 13.24 -8.86 -2.53
N GLY A 330 13.23 -8.84 -3.87
CA GLY A 330 12.74 -9.93 -4.69
C GLY A 330 13.54 -11.23 -4.53
N VAL A 331 12.87 -12.36 -4.69
CA VAL A 331 13.50 -13.69 -4.74
C VAL A 331 14.02 -13.93 -6.16
N VAL A 332 15.33 -14.15 -6.30
CA VAL A 332 15.98 -14.23 -7.62
C VAL A 332 15.63 -15.51 -8.37
N ASP A 333 15.59 -16.64 -7.67
CA ASP A 333 15.26 -17.95 -8.24
C ASP A 333 14.76 -18.93 -7.14
N GLU A 334 14.40 -20.15 -7.55
CA GLU A 334 13.84 -21.19 -6.66
C GLU A 334 14.79 -21.68 -5.55
N LYS A 335 16.09 -21.36 -5.63
CA LYS A 335 17.06 -21.73 -4.58
C LYS A 335 17.07 -20.72 -3.43
N HIS A 336 16.52 -19.53 -3.66
CA HIS A 336 16.46 -18.45 -2.70
C HIS A 336 15.05 -18.33 -2.11
N TYR A 337 14.91 -17.57 -1.03
CA TYR A 337 13.62 -17.31 -0.41
C TYR A 337 13.52 -15.89 0.14
N LEU A 338 12.28 -15.43 0.36
CA LEU A 338 12.00 -14.10 0.88
C LEU A 338 12.76 -13.87 2.20
N GLY A 339 13.40 -12.71 2.36
CA GLY A 339 14.09 -12.38 3.61
C GLY A 339 15.34 -13.22 3.91
N GLU A 340 15.82 -14.04 2.97
CA GLU A 340 17.06 -14.80 3.13
C GLU A 340 18.26 -13.88 3.43
N SER A 341 18.40 -12.79 2.67
CA SER A 341 19.46 -11.82 2.87
C SER A 341 19.41 -11.15 4.25
N LEU A 342 18.21 -10.92 4.81
CA LEU A 342 18.03 -10.40 6.17
C LEU A 342 18.52 -11.40 7.22
N LEU A 343 18.17 -12.68 7.06
CA LEU A 343 18.53 -13.71 8.04
C LEU A 343 20.03 -14.05 8.02
N GLN A 344 20.71 -13.82 6.89
CA GLN A 344 22.15 -14.05 6.70
C GLN A 344 23.03 -12.83 7.02
N ALA A 345 22.44 -11.62 7.11
CA ALA A 345 23.17 -10.35 7.25
C ALA A 345 23.86 -10.14 8.61
#